data_AF-A0A961BHC0-F1
#
_entry.id   AF-A0A961BHC0-F1
#
_cell.length_a   1.000
_cell.length_b   1.000
_cell.length_c   1.000
_cell.angle_alpha   90.00
_cell.angle_beta   90.00
_cell.angle_gamma   90.00
#
_symmetry.space_group_name_H-M   'P 1'
#
loop_
_entity.id
_entity.type
_entity.pdbx_description
1 polymer ?
#
loop_
_entity_poly.entity_id
_entity_poly.type
_entity_poly.pdbx_seq_one_letter_code
_entity_poly.pdbx_strand_id
1 'polypeptide(L)'
;MNSTTPETPTLDLHCLENVRQTGDKTTFRCPACANEGKDRTGNHGVIFLASGKFTCVVDPQHRSEIWKRAGLKGQRSGHPRADRLTSRQSKRERLIQQGKDSLHRALEERRRELLEKYAWDFAEVWEESPLRLEGAEADDPRLFLECLFPSEATVWTGHEWESGQAGRHSHHWRTVAEWTTAHWEELGPMVSPAIWPEGTTSRTARNVIAVPYVVLDFDGPPGRPPRTDADMKRHVVECLALINWLKNGMGWRLSALLHTGSKSLHAWFQHPGGEILATLKDVASELGIDLSLIGHPEHPARLPGQVHRKTGQMSRLWWLRSGL
;
A
#
# COMPACT_ATOMS: atom_id res chain seq x y z
N MET A 1 14.68 16.07 -6.25
CA MET A 1 15.49 14.83 -6.23
C MET A 1 16.61 15.04 -5.22
N ASN A 2 16.41 14.65 -3.97
CA ASN A 2 17.46 14.73 -2.94
C ASN A 2 18.28 13.44 -3.01
N SER A 3 19.43 13.52 -3.67
CA SER A 3 20.46 12.50 -3.63
C SER A 3 21.13 12.57 -2.26
N THR A 4 20.69 11.73 -1.32
CA THR A 4 21.48 11.36 -0.15
C THR A 4 22.70 10.59 -0.63
N THR A 5 23.81 11.29 -0.86
CA THR A 5 25.13 10.67 -0.94
C THR A 5 25.39 9.93 0.38
N PRO A 6 25.77 8.64 0.36
CA PRO A 6 26.20 7.97 1.57
C PRO A 6 27.41 8.74 2.12
N GLU A 7 27.38 9.10 3.41
CA GLU A 7 28.52 9.67 4.12
C GLU A 7 29.68 8.67 4.05
N THR A 8 30.53 8.83 3.04
CA THR A 8 31.75 8.06 2.90
C THR A 8 32.69 8.38 4.06
N PRO A 9 33.39 7.38 4.60
CA PRO A 9 34.30 7.56 5.73
C PRO A 9 35.44 8.52 5.34
N THR A 10 35.36 9.76 5.80
CA THR A 10 36.36 10.80 5.52
C THR A 10 37.57 10.63 6.46
N LEU A 11 38.79 10.84 5.95
CA LEU A 11 40.01 10.90 6.78
C LEU A 11 40.31 12.35 7.19
N ASP A 12 40.79 12.55 8.41
CA ASP A 12 41.37 13.81 8.87
C ASP A 12 42.79 13.91 8.32
N LEU A 13 42.96 14.74 7.29
CA LEU A 13 44.25 14.92 6.62
C LEU A 13 45.30 15.56 7.53
N HIS A 14 44.92 16.24 8.61
CA HIS A 14 45.86 16.82 9.56
C HIS A 14 46.56 15.77 10.43
N CYS A 15 45.98 14.57 10.55
CA CYS A 15 46.59 13.45 11.27
C CYS A 15 47.59 12.64 10.41
N LEU A 16 47.74 13.00 9.13
CA LEU A 16 48.57 12.29 8.16
C LEU A 16 49.82 13.10 7.82
N GLU A 17 50.93 12.39 7.56
CA GLU A 17 52.21 12.99 7.19
C GLU A 17 52.41 13.00 5.67
N ASN A 18 53.20 13.96 5.16
CA ASN A 18 53.56 14.10 3.75
C ASN A 18 52.36 14.08 2.78
N VAL A 19 51.28 14.74 3.18
CA VAL A 19 50.05 14.85 2.38
C VAL A 19 50.30 15.71 1.15
N ARG A 20 50.05 15.15 -0.03
CA ARG A 20 50.19 15.83 -1.33
C ARG A 20 49.01 15.52 -2.21
N GLN A 21 48.35 16.57 -2.72
CA GLN A 21 47.26 16.44 -3.67
C GLN A 21 47.81 16.48 -5.10
N THR A 22 47.34 15.57 -5.96
CA THR A 22 47.73 15.52 -7.37
C THR A 22 46.53 15.03 -8.18
N GLY A 23 45.87 15.94 -8.91
CA GLY A 23 44.69 15.62 -9.70
C GLY A 23 43.51 15.14 -8.83
N ASP A 24 43.01 13.94 -9.11
CA ASP A 24 41.86 13.30 -8.48
C ASP A 24 42.19 12.48 -7.22
N LYS A 25 43.44 12.53 -6.77
CA LYS A 25 43.92 11.77 -5.61
C LYS A 25 44.76 12.62 -4.65
N THR A 26 44.72 12.21 -3.39
CA THR A 26 45.60 12.72 -2.34
C THR A 26 46.49 11.58 -1.88
N THR A 27 47.81 11.75 -1.99
CA THR A 27 48.82 10.82 -1.47
C THR A 27 49.30 11.26 -0.10
N PHE A 28 49.69 10.32 0.74
CA PHE A 28 50.21 10.57 2.09
C PHE A 28 51.11 9.43 2.55
N ARG A 29 51.82 9.61 3.66
CA ARG A 29 52.66 8.58 4.25
C ARG A 29 51.81 7.55 5.00
N CYS A 30 51.91 6.28 4.62
CA CYS A 30 51.19 5.21 5.29
C CYS A 30 51.78 4.97 6.70
N PRO A 31 50.99 5.09 7.79
CA PRO A 31 51.51 4.94 9.15
C PRO A 31 52.12 3.57 9.44
N ALA A 32 51.51 2.50 8.91
CA ALA A 32 52.00 1.14 9.09
C ALA A 32 53.32 0.91 8.35
N CYS A 33 53.39 1.27 7.06
CA CYS A 33 54.64 1.16 6.30
C CYS A 33 55.76 2.07 6.85
N ALA A 34 55.41 3.23 7.43
CA ALA A 34 56.37 4.11 8.09
C ALA A 34 56.94 3.47 9.36
N ASN A 35 56.10 2.84 10.20
CA ASN A 35 56.54 2.13 11.40
C ASN A 35 57.44 0.93 11.07
N GLU A 36 57.22 0.28 9.93
CA GLU A 36 58.05 -0.82 9.43
C GLU A 36 59.34 -0.34 8.73
N GLY A 37 59.56 0.97 8.59
CA GLY A 37 60.70 1.54 7.87
C GLY A 37 60.65 1.33 6.33
N LYS A 38 59.49 0.92 5.81
CA LYS A 38 59.27 0.60 4.39
C LYS A 38 58.76 1.79 3.57
N ASP A 39 58.15 2.80 4.20
CA ASP A 39 57.69 4.04 3.52
C ASP A 39 58.74 5.16 3.65
N ARG A 40 59.75 5.09 2.78
CA ARG A 40 60.87 6.06 2.73
C ARG A 40 60.52 7.32 1.95
N THR A 41 59.65 7.21 0.95
CA THR A 41 59.21 8.31 0.07
C THR A 41 57.96 9.02 0.58
N GLY A 42 57.27 8.42 1.57
CA GLY A 42 56.13 9.01 2.26
C GLY A 42 54.87 9.09 1.42
N ASN A 43 54.68 8.17 0.48
CA ASN A 43 53.60 8.24 -0.53
C ASN A 43 52.83 6.92 -0.67
N HIS A 44 52.97 6.00 0.29
CA HIS A 44 52.32 4.69 0.20
C HIS A 44 50.81 4.74 0.50
N GLY A 45 50.30 5.81 1.11
CA GLY A 45 48.86 6.03 1.33
C GLY A 45 48.23 6.82 0.19
N VAL A 46 47.03 6.44 -0.23
CA VAL A 46 46.26 7.19 -1.25
C VAL A 46 44.79 7.32 -0.85
N ILE A 47 44.18 8.46 -1.19
CA ILE A 47 42.75 8.77 -1.07
C ILE A 47 42.25 9.16 -2.47
N PHE A 48 41.16 8.54 -2.92
CA PHE A 48 40.51 8.85 -4.19
C PHE A 48 39.38 9.86 -3.97
N LEU A 49 39.57 11.11 -4.40
CA LEU A 49 38.68 12.23 -4.07
C LEU A 49 37.23 12.01 -4.57
N ALA A 50 37.05 11.36 -5.72
CA ALA A 50 35.73 11.08 -6.28
C ALA A 50 34.91 10.03 -5.47
N SER A 51 35.56 9.18 -4.68
CA SER A 51 34.89 8.08 -3.96
C SER A 51 35.09 8.10 -2.45
N GLY A 52 35.95 8.97 -1.93
CA GLY A 52 36.36 8.99 -0.52
C GLY A 52 37.11 7.73 -0.06
N LYS A 53 37.34 6.75 -0.92
CA LYS A 53 38.05 5.51 -0.58
C LYS A 53 39.53 5.81 -0.37
N PHE A 54 40.13 5.13 0.61
CA PHE A 54 41.56 5.21 0.89
C PHE A 54 42.15 3.80 1.05
N THR A 55 43.44 3.67 0.71
CA THR A 55 44.19 2.42 0.87
C THR A 55 45.68 2.71 0.99
N CYS A 56 46.45 1.74 1.48
CA CYS A 56 47.87 1.68 1.19
C CYS A 56 48.08 0.97 -0.15
N VAL A 57 49.00 1.47 -0.98
CA VAL A 57 49.34 0.88 -2.28
C VAL A 57 50.27 -0.34 -2.16
N VAL A 58 50.95 -0.49 -1.02
CA VAL A 58 51.86 -1.61 -0.75
C VAL A 58 51.15 -2.78 -0.06
N ASP A 59 50.28 -2.52 0.90
CA ASP A 59 49.48 -3.55 1.56
C ASP A 59 48.08 -3.04 1.94
N PRO A 60 47.01 -3.51 1.27
CA PRO A 60 45.63 -3.15 1.60
C PRO A 60 45.23 -3.42 3.06
N GLN A 61 45.90 -4.34 3.77
CA GLN A 61 45.62 -4.63 5.18
C GLN A 61 45.99 -3.47 6.11
N HIS A 62 46.89 -2.58 5.70
CA HIS A 62 47.26 -1.37 6.45
C HIS A 62 46.13 -0.33 6.53
N ARG A 63 45.01 -0.56 5.84
CA ARG A 63 43.83 0.30 5.90
C ARG A 63 43.31 0.50 7.34
N SER A 64 43.39 -0.52 8.19
CA SER A 64 42.95 -0.43 9.59
C SER A 64 43.80 0.54 10.41
N GLU A 65 45.12 0.53 10.24
CA GLU A 65 46.05 1.44 10.91
C GLU A 65 45.97 2.87 10.36
N ILE A 66 45.74 3.04 9.05
CA ILE A 66 45.41 4.34 8.46
C ILE A 66 44.14 4.91 9.11
N TRP A 67 43.09 4.09 9.22
CA TRP A 67 41.82 4.49 9.84
C TRP A 67 41.96 4.79 11.35
N LYS A 68 42.80 4.04 12.06
CA LYS A 68 43.07 4.27 13.48
C LYS A 68 43.76 5.60 13.73
N ARG A 69 44.64 6.02 12.82
CA ARG A 69 45.39 7.27 12.93
C ARG A 69 44.62 8.49 12.43
N ALA A 70 43.88 8.35 11.34
CA ALA A 70 43.27 9.49 10.63
C ALA A 70 41.80 9.31 10.28
N GLY A 71 41.12 8.26 10.74
CA GLY A 71 39.68 8.13 10.55
C GLY A 71 38.97 9.28 11.26
N LEU A 72 38.17 10.07 10.54
CA LEU A 72 37.22 10.97 11.18
C LEU A 72 36.23 10.08 11.92
N LYS A 73 36.46 9.93 13.23
CA LYS A 73 35.43 9.47 14.15
C LYS A 73 34.34 10.51 14.04
N GLY A 74 33.34 10.27 13.19
CA GLY A 74 32.18 11.14 13.04
C GLY A 74 31.79 11.63 14.41
N GLN A 75 31.80 12.95 14.60
CA GLN A 75 31.92 13.61 15.90
C GLN A 75 31.07 12.91 16.96
N ARG A 76 31.66 11.96 17.68
CA ARG A 76 31.25 11.65 19.03
C ARG A 76 31.54 12.94 19.74
N SER A 77 30.50 13.61 20.19
CA SER A 77 30.53 14.94 20.82
C SER A 77 31.51 15.09 22.00
N GLY A 78 32.32 14.08 22.32
CA GLY A 78 33.21 14.00 23.48
C GLY A 78 32.46 14.04 24.81
N HIS A 79 31.15 14.26 24.76
CA HIS A 79 30.31 14.55 25.89
C HIS A 79 29.57 13.26 26.28
N PRO A 80 29.94 12.62 27.42
CA PRO A 80 29.41 11.31 27.80
C PRO A 80 27.88 11.23 27.86
N ARG A 81 27.19 12.38 28.05
CA ARG A 81 25.72 12.44 27.99
C ARG A 81 25.17 12.33 26.57
N ALA A 82 25.77 12.97 25.57
CA ALA A 82 25.25 12.99 24.21
C ALA A 82 25.49 11.64 23.50
N ASP A 83 26.62 10.98 23.76
CA ASP A 83 26.88 9.60 23.29
C ASP A 83 25.95 8.57 23.97
N ARG A 84 25.57 8.80 25.25
CA ARG A 84 24.56 7.99 25.93
C ARG A 84 23.16 8.21 25.37
N LEU A 85 22.82 9.43 24.96
CA LEU A 85 21.50 9.75 24.38
C LEU A 85 21.34 9.12 22.99
N THR A 86 22.33 9.23 22.11
CA THR A 86 22.32 8.57 20.79
C THR A 86 22.29 7.05 20.91
N SER A 87 23.10 6.45 21.80
CA SER A 87 23.04 5.00 22.05
C SER A 87 21.67 4.55 22.58
N ARG A 88 21.04 5.32 23.47
CA ARG A 88 19.68 5.06 23.96
C ARG A 88 18.64 5.18 22.85
N GLN A 89 18.76 6.18 21.97
CA GLN A 89 17.89 6.37 20.81
C GLN A 89 18.03 5.19 19.84
N SER A 90 19.24 4.82 19.42
CA SER A 90 19.45 3.67 18.52
C SER A 90 19.01 2.35 19.14
N LYS A 91 19.19 2.15 20.46
CA LYS A 91 18.66 0.96 21.15
C LYS A 91 17.13 0.97 21.16
N ARG A 92 16.50 2.12 21.41
CA ARG A 92 15.03 2.28 21.37
C ARG A 92 14.48 2.03 19.97
N GLU A 93 15.11 2.57 18.93
CA GLU A 93 14.74 2.33 17.53
C GLU A 93 14.86 0.87 17.15
N ARG A 94 15.95 0.19 17.55
CA ARG A 94 16.09 -1.26 17.34
C ARG A 94 15.00 -2.06 18.03
N LEU A 95 14.64 -1.71 19.28
CA LEU A 95 13.56 -2.38 20.00
C LEU A 95 12.20 -2.14 19.33
N ILE A 96 11.94 -0.92 18.86
CA ILE A 96 10.73 -0.59 18.10
C ILE A 96 10.69 -1.40 16.79
N GLN A 97 11.81 -1.46 16.06
CA GLN A 97 11.89 -2.21 14.81
C GLN A 97 11.71 -3.72 15.04
N GLN A 98 12.37 -4.29 16.03
CA GLN A 98 12.20 -5.70 16.41
C GLN A 98 10.75 -6.01 16.81
N GLY A 99 10.10 -5.10 17.53
CA GLY A 99 8.68 -5.20 17.86
C GLY A 99 7.80 -5.23 16.61
N LYS A 100 8.04 -4.32 15.66
CA LYS A 100 7.33 -4.28 14.37
C LYS A 100 7.56 -5.55 13.56
N ASP A 101 8.79 -6.02 13.45
CA ASP A 101 9.14 -7.24 12.69
C ASP A 101 8.48 -8.48 13.30
N SER A 102 8.42 -8.56 14.63
CA SER A 102 7.75 -9.66 15.33
C SER A 102 6.24 -9.64 15.10
N LEU A 103 5.62 -8.45 15.18
CA LEU A 103 4.19 -8.29 14.90
C LEU A 103 3.88 -8.67 13.45
N HIS A 104 4.67 -8.18 12.49
CA HIS A 104 4.49 -8.49 11.08
C HIS A 104 4.58 -10.00 10.82
N ARG A 105 5.53 -10.71 11.45
CA ARG A 105 5.61 -12.18 11.33
C ARG A 105 4.38 -12.88 11.87
N ALA A 106 3.90 -12.47 13.06
CA ALA A 106 2.70 -13.05 13.66
C ALA A 106 1.45 -12.80 12.79
N LEU A 107 1.35 -11.61 12.17
CA LEU A 107 0.25 -11.29 11.25
C LEU A 107 0.33 -12.08 9.95
N GLU A 108 1.51 -12.29 9.38
CA GLU A 108 1.68 -13.13 8.17
C GLU A 108 1.34 -14.61 8.44
N GLU A 109 1.71 -15.13 9.61
CA GLU A 109 1.33 -16.48 10.05
C GLU A 109 -0.17 -16.59 10.22
N ARG A 110 -0.78 -15.64 10.94
CA ARG A 110 -2.23 -15.61 11.12
C ARG A 110 -2.98 -15.47 9.79
N ARG A 111 -2.47 -14.64 8.87
CA ARG A 111 -3.02 -14.51 7.52
C ARG A 111 -3.03 -15.86 6.81
N ARG A 112 -1.92 -16.62 6.86
CA ARG A 112 -1.84 -17.95 6.24
C ARG A 112 -2.88 -18.91 6.80
N GLU A 113 -3.04 -18.96 8.11
CA GLU A 113 -4.07 -19.78 8.76
C GLU A 113 -5.48 -19.40 8.28
N LEU A 114 -5.77 -18.10 8.14
CA LEU A 114 -7.05 -17.62 7.63
C LEU A 114 -7.27 -18.05 6.18
N LEU A 115 -6.25 -17.90 5.32
CA LEU A 115 -6.33 -18.29 3.92
C LEU A 115 -6.61 -19.77 3.73
N GLU A 116 -5.99 -20.62 4.54
CA GLU A 116 -6.22 -22.07 4.50
C GLU A 116 -7.61 -22.43 5.05
N LYS A 117 -7.98 -21.88 6.21
CA LYS A 117 -9.25 -22.20 6.88
C LYS A 117 -10.48 -21.73 6.12
N TYR A 118 -10.38 -20.59 5.44
CA TYR A 118 -11.50 -19.96 4.74
C TYR A 118 -11.31 -19.96 3.22
N ALA A 119 -10.51 -20.88 2.69
CA ALA A 119 -10.37 -21.10 1.26
C ALA A 119 -11.76 -21.07 0.60
N TRP A 120 -11.88 -20.26 -0.45
CA TRP A 120 -13.13 -20.04 -1.17
C TRP A 120 -12.78 -19.87 -2.63
N ASP A 121 -13.01 -20.91 -3.42
CA ASP A 121 -12.70 -20.85 -4.84
C ASP A 121 -13.81 -20.16 -5.65
N PHE A 122 -13.53 -19.86 -6.91
CA PHE A 122 -14.48 -19.15 -7.75
C PHE A 122 -15.77 -19.96 -8.01
N ALA A 123 -15.68 -21.29 -8.11
CA ALA A 123 -16.85 -22.12 -8.33
C ALA A 123 -17.74 -22.12 -7.08
N GLU A 124 -17.15 -22.19 -5.89
CA GLU A 124 -17.89 -22.07 -4.62
C GLU A 124 -18.53 -20.69 -4.47
N VAL A 125 -17.82 -19.61 -4.80
CA VAL A 125 -18.39 -18.25 -4.80
C VAL A 125 -19.63 -18.18 -5.68
N TRP A 126 -19.54 -18.72 -6.89
CA TRP A 126 -20.65 -18.76 -7.82
C TRP A 126 -21.83 -19.58 -7.27
N GLU A 127 -21.56 -20.80 -6.80
CA GLU A 127 -22.58 -21.71 -6.29
C GLU A 127 -23.25 -21.19 -5.01
N GLU A 128 -22.52 -20.44 -4.18
CA GLU A 128 -23.04 -19.81 -2.96
C GLU A 128 -23.74 -18.45 -3.22
N SER A 129 -23.68 -17.90 -4.44
CA SER A 129 -24.37 -16.64 -4.75
C SER A 129 -25.89 -16.81 -4.61
N PRO A 130 -26.58 -16.04 -3.73
CA PRO A 130 -28.02 -16.14 -3.56
C PRO A 130 -28.79 -15.85 -4.83
N LEU A 131 -28.32 -14.89 -5.64
CA LEU A 131 -28.82 -14.66 -6.98
C LEU A 131 -27.91 -15.36 -7.98
N ARG A 132 -28.51 -16.21 -8.84
CA ARG A 132 -27.82 -16.83 -9.97
C ARG A 132 -27.71 -15.79 -11.09
N LEU A 133 -26.49 -15.41 -11.41
CA LEU A 133 -26.18 -14.33 -12.35
C LEU A 133 -25.85 -14.92 -13.71
N GLU A 134 -26.82 -15.18 -14.59
CA GLU A 134 -26.51 -15.82 -15.88
C GLU A 134 -26.35 -14.81 -17.03
N GLY A 135 -25.38 -15.05 -17.91
CA GLY A 135 -25.21 -14.29 -19.14
C GLY A 135 -24.95 -12.80 -18.94
N ALA A 136 -25.56 -11.98 -19.80
CA ALA A 136 -25.35 -10.52 -19.82
C ALA A 136 -25.98 -9.79 -18.62
N GLU A 137 -26.94 -10.41 -17.93
CA GLU A 137 -27.60 -9.83 -16.76
C GLU A 137 -26.64 -9.68 -15.58
N ALA A 138 -25.66 -10.58 -15.48
CA ALA A 138 -24.58 -10.50 -14.48
C ALA A 138 -23.74 -9.21 -14.60
N ASP A 139 -23.72 -8.61 -15.78
CA ASP A 139 -22.97 -7.40 -16.06
C ASP A 139 -23.83 -6.13 -16.01
N ASP A 140 -25.15 -6.25 -15.77
CA ASP A 140 -26.04 -5.10 -15.76
C ASP A 140 -25.93 -4.33 -14.42
N PRO A 141 -25.41 -3.08 -14.43
CA PRO A 141 -25.32 -2.24 -13.24
C PRO A 141 -26.69 -1.90 -12.66
N ARG A 142 -27.76 -1.96 -13.45
CA ARG A 142 -29.11 -1.65 -12.97
C ARG A 142 -29.61 -2.73 -12.02
N LEU A 143 -29.39 -4.00 -12.36
CA LEU A 143 -29.69 -5.14 -11.47
C LEU A 143 -28.91 -5.01 -10.15
N PHE A 144 -27.64 -4.61 -10.23
CA PHE A 144 -26.81 -4.37 -9.07
C PHE A 144 -27.38 -3.28 -8.15
N LEU A 145 -27.80 -2.15 -8.72
CA LEU A 145 -28.42 -1.06 -7.94
C LEU A 145 -29.75 -1.48 -7.32
N GLU A 146 -30.61 -2.14 -8.10
CA GLU A 146 -31.93 -2.61 -7.68
C GLU A 146 -31.85 -3.62 -6.52
N CYS A 147 -30.85 -4.51 -6.54
CA CYS A 147 -30.67 -5.50 -5.48
C CYS A 147 -30.11 -4.91 -4.18
N LEU A 148 -29.34 -3.81 -4.26
CA LEU A 148 -28.65 -3.25 -3.10
C LEU A 148 -29.41 -2.09 -2.45
N PHE A 149 -30.17 -1.31 -3.19
CA PHE A 149 -30.74 -0.06 -2.67
C PHE A 149 -32.27 -0.02 -2.85
N PRO A 150 -33.00 0.61 -1.91
CA PRO A 150 -34.42 0.89 -2.10
C PRO A 150 -34.69 1.67 -3.37
N SER A 151 -35.82 1.40 -4.02
CA SER A 151 -36.22 2.04 -5.29
C SER A 151 -36.20 3.57 -5.24
N GLU A 152 -36.56 4.13 -4.09
CA GLU A 152 -36.67 5.56 -3.80
C GLU A 152 -35.35 6.18 -3.31
N ALA A 153 -34.32 5.36 -3.03
CA ALA A 153 -33.06 5.84 -2.52
C ALA A 153 -32.31 6.62 -3.61
N THR A 154 -31.95 7.87 -3.32
CA THR A 154 -31.08 8.66 -4.20
C THR A 154 -29.64 8.19 -4.05
N VAL A 155 -29.07 7.69 -5.14
CA VAL A 155 -27.69 7.19 -5.22
C VAL A 155 -26.90 7.97 -6.27
N TRP A 156 -25.59 8.08 -6.04
CA TRP A 156 -24.69 8.69 -7.00
C TRP A 156 -24.12 7.64 -7.96
N THR A 157 -24.18 7.90 -9.26
CA THR A 157 -23.40 7.15 -10.27
C THR A 157 -22.66 8.11 -11.21
N GLY A 158 -21.38 7.84 -11.51
CA GLY A 158 -20.54 8.76 -12.28
C GLY A 158 -19.08 8.34 -12.38
N HIS A 159 -18.26 9.19 -12.98
CA HIS A 159 -16.80 9.12 -12.91
C HIS A 159 -16.28 9.77 -11.60
N GLU A 160 -15.04 9.41 -11.21
CA GLU A 160 -14.39 9.82 -9.95
C GLU A 160 -14.53 11.31 -9.58
N TRP A 161 -14.49 12.21 -10.57
CA TRP A 161 -14.48 13.66 -10.41
C TRP A 161 -15.81 14.34 -10.74
N GLU A 162 -16.87 13.57 -11.04
CA GLU A 162 -18.18 14.08 -11.45
C GLU A 162 -19.06 14.40 -10.24
N SER A 163 -18.65 15.42 -9.50
CA SER A 163 -19.32 15.90 -8.29
C SER A 163 -19.03 17.39 -8.04
N GLY A 164 -19.85 18.06 -7.22
CA GLY A 164 -19.61 19.39 -6.67
C GLY A 164 -19.90 20.58 -7.59
N GLN A 165 -20.35 20.35 -8.82
CA GLN A 165 -20.66 21.42 -9.78
C GLN A 165 -22.16 21.42 -10.09
N ALA A 166 -22.91 22.26 -9.38
CA ALA A 166 -24.35 22.41 -9.58
C ALA A 166 -24.69 22.73 -11.04
N GLY A 167 -25.77 22.14 -11.56
CA GLY A 167 -26.18 22.23 -12.96
C GLY A 167 -25.41 21.30 -13.90
N ARG A 168 -24.09 21.13 -13.71
CA ARG A 168 -23.27 20.25 -14.55
C ARG A 168 -23.34 18.79 -14.11
N HIS A 169 -23.14 18.52 -12.82
CA HIS A 169 -23.01 17.17 -12.28
C HIS A 169 -24.28 16.71 -11.53
N SER A 170 -25.33 17.53 -11.48
CA SER A 170 -26.55 17.20 -10.71
C SER A 170 -27.26 15.93 -11.19
N HIS A 171 -27.16 15.59 -12.47
CA HIS A 171 -27.78 14.40 -13.06
C HIS A 171 -27.17 13.07 -12.57
N HIS A 172 -26.03 13.11 -11.87
CA HIS A 172 -25.43 11.92 -11.26
C HIS A 172 -26.13 11.49 -9.97
N TRP A 173 -27.06 12.29 -9.42
CA TRP A 173 -27.89 11.92 -8.27
C TRP A 173 -29.31 11.66 -8.74
N ARG A 174 -29.69 10.39 -8.78
CA ARG A 174 -31.04 9.95 -9.14
C ARG A 174 -31.46 8.83 -8.19
N THR A 175 -32.77 8.62 -8.08
CA THR A 175 -33.32 7.46 -7.39
C THR A 175 -32.92 6.18 -8.11
N VAL A 176 -32.91 5.07 -7.39
CA VAL A 176 -32.65 3.75 -7.99
C VAL A 176 -33.66 3.45 -9.09
N ALA A 177 -34.95 3.76 -8.89
CA ALA A 177 -36.01 3.58 -9.90
C ALA A 177 -35.74 4.37 -11.20
N GLU A 178 -35.16 5.56 -11.09
CA GLU A 178 -34.75 6.33 -12.27
C GLU A 178 -33.51 5.73 -12.94
N TRP A 179 -32.57 5.17 -12.18
CA TRP A 179 -31.39 4.50 -12.76
C TRP A 179 -31.73 3.18 -13.44
N THR A 180 -32.67 2.40 -12.91
CA THR A 180 -33.08 1.13 -13.51
C THR A 180 -33.79 1.31 -14.85
N THR A 181 -34.37 2.48 -15.09
CA THR A 181 -35.02 2.83 -16.36
C THR A 181 -34.13 3.66 -17.29
N ALA A 182 -33.00 4.16 -16.81
CA ALA A 182 -32.07 4.95 -17.60
C ALA A 182 -31.37 4.12 -18.70
N HIS A 183 -30.95 4.81 -19.77
CA HIS A 183 -30.12 4.19 -20.78
C HIS A 183 -28.74 3.84 -20.19
N TRP A 184 -28.14 2.74 -20.64
CA TRP A 184 -26.83 2.28 -20.17
C TRP A 184 -25.76 3.39 -20.17
N GLU A 185 -25.76 4.23 -21.21
CA GLU A 185 -24.78 5.30 -21.38
C GLU A 185 -24.92 6.46 -20.37
N GLU A 186 -26.08 6.58 -19.71
CA GLU A 186 -26.31 7.56 -18.66
C GLU A 186 -25.72 7.09 -17.31
N LEU A 187 -25.56 5.78 -17.12
CA LEU A 187 -24.95 5.24 -15.91
C LEU A 187 -23.45 5.44 -15.98
N GLY A 188 -22.90 6.16 -15.00
CA GLY A 188 -21.46 6.26 -14.85
C GLY A 188 -20.82 4.90 -14.49
N PRO A 189 -19.49 4.77 -14.59
CA PRO A 189 -18.83 3.49 -14.34
C PRO A 189 -18.67 3.14 -12.86
N MET A 190 -19.09 4.02 -11.96
CA MET A 190 -18.93 3.88 -10.52
C MET A 190 -20.20 4.32 -9.80
N VAL A 191 -20.37 3.82 -8.58
CA VAL A 191 -21.45 4.12 -7.65
C VAL A 191 -20.88 4.36 -6.25
N SER A 192 -21.49 5.24 -5.46
CA SER A 192 -21.15 5.37 -4.03
C SER A 192 -21.96 4.39 -3.18
N PRO A 193 -21.41 3.77 -2.12
CA PRO A 193 -22.15 2.87 -1.22
C PRO A 193 -23.12 3.57 -0.25
N ALA A 194 -23.51 4.80 -0.56
CA ALA A 194 -24.24 5.72 0.31
C ALA A 194 -25.53 6.21 -0.35
N ILE A 195 -26.48 6.58 0.51
CA ILE A 195 -27.74 7.21 0.12
C ILE A 195 -27.64 8.71 0.44
N TRP A 196 -28.15 9.52 -0.48
CA TRP A 196 -28.05 10.98 -0.46
C TRP A 196 -29.43 11.63 -0.30
N PRO A 197 -29.50 12.85 0.25
CA PRO A 197 -30.72 13.64 0.21
C PRO A 197 -30.99 14.11 -1.23
N GLU A 198 -32.27 14.32 -1.53
CA GLU A 198 -32.69 14.93 -2.80
C GLU A 198 -32.02 16.30 -2.99
N GLY A 199 -31.68 16.63 -4.24
CA GLY A 199 -30.99 17.89 -4.58
C GLY A 199 -29.51 17.92 -4.22
N THR A 200 -28.92 16.81 -3.76
CA THR A 200 -27.47 16.72 -3.55
C THR A 200 -26.72 16.98 -4.85
N THR A 201 -25.67 17.80 -4.76
CA THR A 201 -24.76 18.08 -5.88
C THR A 201 -23.31 17.75 -5.55
N SER A 202 -23.01 17.33 -4.32
CA SER A 202 -21.64 17.12 -3.85
C SER A 202 -21.52 15.85 -3.01
N ARG A 203 -20.64 14.98 -3.50
CA ARG A 203 -20.25 13.70 -2.93
C ARG A 203 -19.22 13.90 -1.82
N THR A 204 -19.69 14.37 -0.67
CA THR A 204 -18.88 14.54 0.55
C THR A 204 -19.55 13.79 1.69
N ALA A 205 -18.78 13.19 2.60
CA ALA A 205 -19.33 12.40 3.71
C ALA A 205 -20.43 13.13 4.50
N ARG A 206 -20.29 14.46 4.68
CA ARG A 206 -21.27 15.31 5.39
C ARG A 206 -22.66 15.39 4.75
N ASN A 207 -22.76 15.08 3.45
CA ASN A 207 -24.02 15.14 2.71
C ASN A 207 -24.70 13.76 2.64
N VAL A 208 -24.12 12.72 3.24
CA VAL A 208 -24.70 11.37 3.25
C VAL A 208 -25.81 11.30 4.30
N ILE A 209 -26.97 10.75 3.94
CA ILE A 209 -28.07 10.49 4.90
C ILE A 209 -28.03 9.09 5.49
N ALA A 210 -27.54 8.11 4.73
CA ALA A 210 -27.39 6.74 5.19
C ALA A 210 -26.22 6.03 4.52
N VAL A 211 -25.58 5.15 5.27
CA VAL A 211 -24.47 4.31 4.81
C VAL A 211 -24.88 2.84 4.96
N PRO A 212 -25.70 2.30 4.04
CA PRO A 212 -26.14 0.91 4.13
C PRO A 212 -24.97 -0.08 3.95
N TYR A 213 -23.93 0.32 3.21
CA TYR A 213 -22.82 -0.54 2.86
C TYR A 213 -21.45 0.06 3.15
N VAL A 214 -20.50 -0.82 3.45
CA VAL A 214 -19.07 -0.55 3.35
C VAL A 214 -18.52 -1.36 2.18
N VAL A 215 -17.67 -0.73 1.37
CA VAL A 215 -16.94 -1.41 0.30
C VAL A 215 -15.50 -1.56 0.76
N LEU A 216 -15.03 -2.81 0.77
CA LEU A 216 -13.63 -3.12 0.99
C LEU A 216 -13.02 -3.49 -0.36
N ASP A 217 -11.96 -2.76 -0.75
CA ASP A 217 -11.17 -3.07 -1.93
C ASP A 217 -9.99 -3.96 -1.52
N PHE A 218 -10.01 -5.19 -2.00
CA PHE A 218 -8.95 -6.17 -1.77
C PHE A 218 -7.98 -6.12 -2.94
N ASP A 219 -6.86 -5.42 -2.76
CA ASP A 219 -5.84 -5.22 -3.79
C ASP A 219 -4.53 -5.99 -3.51
N GLY A 220 -4.48 -6.68 -2.36
CA GLY A 220 -3.38 -7.53 -1.92
C GLY A 220 -2.36 -6.79 -1.05
N PRO A 221 -1.49 -7.52 -0.33
CA PRO A 221 -0.55 -6.90 0.58
C PRO A 221 0.41 -5.96 -0.18
N PRO A 222 0.80 -4.81 0.43
CA PRO A 222 1.64 -3.82 -0.22
C PRO A 222 2.99 -4.41 -0.64
N GLY A 223 3.48 -3.97 -1.80
CA GLY A 223 4.79 -4.35 -2.32
C GLY A 223 4.88 -5.74 -2.98
N ARG A 224 3.77 -6.49 -3.06
CA ARG A 224 3.71 -7.81 -3.72
C ARG A 224 2.70 -7.84 -4.88
N PRO A 225 2.81 -6.98 -5.91
CA PRO A 225 1.88 -7.03 -7.03
C PRO A 225 2.02 -8.36 -7.79
N PRO A 226 0.90 -8.98 -8.25
CA PRO A 226 0.96 -10.16 -9.10
C PRO A 226 1.71 -9.84 -10.41
N ARG A 227 2.62 -10.71 -10.84
CA ARG A 227 3.47 -10.50 -12.04
C ARG A 227 3.18 -11.47 -13.17
N THR A 228 2.56 -12.59 -12.85
CA THR A 228 2.19 -13.65 -13.79
C THR A 228 0.69 -13.97 -13.65
N ASP A 229 0.12 -14.66 -14.64
CA ASP A 229 -1.28 -15.11 -14.57
C ASP A 229 -1.51 -16.08 -13.40
N ALA A 230 -0.50 -16.91 -13.08
CA ALA A 230 -0.55 -17.79 -11.92
C ALA A 230 -0.55 -16.99 -10.60
N ASP A 231 0.24 -15.92 -10.52
CA ASP A 231 0.20 -15.01 -9.37
C ASP A 231 -1.15 -14.30 -9.26
N MET A 232 -1.72 -13.89 -10.39
CA MET A 232 -3.04 -13.25 -10.41
C MET A 232 -4.13 -14.19 -9.89
N LYS A 233 -4.16 -15.43 -10.38
CA LYS A 233 -5.11 -16.45 -9.91
C LYS A 233 -4.97 -16.70 -8.41
N ARG A 234 -3.74 -16.88 -7.94
CA ARG A 234 -3.46 -17.08 -6.51
C ARG A 234 -3.90 -15.85 -5.69
N HIS A 235 -3.57 -14.66 -6.16
CA HIS A 235 -3.96 -13.41 -5.51
C HIS A 235 -5.48 -13.28 -5.35
N VAL A 236 -6.24 -13.55 -6.41
CA VAL A 236 -7.71 -13.54 -6.37
C VAL A 236 -8.23 -14.55 -5.35
N VAL A 237 -7.73 -15.79 -5.35
CA VAL A 237 -8.13 -16.83 -4.38
C VAL A 237 -7.81 -16.40 -2.94
N GLU A 238 -6.66 -15.75 -2.71
CA GLU A 238 -6.33 -15.22 -1.38
C GLU A 238 -7.31 -14.12 -0.94
N CYS A 239 -7.69 -13.21 -1.86
CA CYS A 239 -8.71 -12.20 -1.58
C CYS A 239 -10.07 -12.83 -1.26
N LEU A 240 -10.50 -13.83 -2.03
CA LEU A 240 -11.73 -14.58 -1.79
C LEU A 240 -11.74 -15.22 -0.39
N ALA A 241 -10.63 -15.85 0.02
CA ALA A 241 -10.54 -16.45 1.33
C ALA A 241 -10.67 -15.44 2.48
N LEU A 242 -10.10 -14.24 2.33
CA LEU A 242 -10.26 -13.16 3.31
C LEU A 242 -11.69 -12.60 3.36
N ILE A 243 -12.33 -12.47 2.21
CA ILE A 243 -13.75 -12.08 2.11
C ILE A 243 -14.62 -13.14 2.78
N ASN A 244 -14.34 -14.42 2.54
CA ASN A 244 -15.05 -15.54 3.16
C ASN A 244 -14.84 -15.57 4.68
N TRP A 245 -13.64 -15.25 5.16
CA TRP A 245 -13.38 -15.07 6.59
C TRP A 245 -14.22 -13.93 7.20
N LEU A 246 -14.31 -12.76 6.55
CA LEU A 246 -15.18 -11.69 7.03
C LEU A 246 -16.65 -12.14 7.06
N LYS A 247 -17.11 -12.81 5.99
CA LYS A 247 -18.48 -13.32 5.87
C LYS A 247 -18.82 -14.38 6.93
N ASN A 248 -18.10 -15.48 6.93
CA ASN A 248 -18.41 -16.67 7.72
C ASN A 248 -17.71 -16.69 9.09
N GLY A 249 -16.49 -16.14 9.19
CA GLY A 249 -15.70 -16.14 10.41
C GLY A 249 -16.00 -14.94 11.33
N MET A 250 -16.21 -13.76 10.76
CA MET A 250 -16.56 -12.54 11.52
C MET A 250 -18.07 -12.25 11.52
N GLY A 251 -18.85 -13.00 10.74
CA GLY A 251 -20.30 -12.82 10.65
C GLY A 251 -20.75 -11.57 9.89
N TRP A 252 -19.87 -10.96 9.10
CA TRP A 252 -20.23 -9.80 8.30
C TRP A 252 -21.19 -10.21 7.18
N ARG A 253 -22.19 -9.38 6.92
CA ARG A 253 -23.20 -9.69 5.90
C ARG A 253 -22.74 -9.20 4.54
N LEU A 254 -22.18 -10.11 3.75
CA LEU A 254 -21.86 -9.84 2.34
C LEU A 254 -23.14 -9.56 1.55
N SER A 255 -23.13 -8.50 0.74
CA SER A 255 -24.23 -8.06 -0.13
C SER A 255 -23.88 -8.18 -1.60
N ALA A 256 -22.63 -7.90 -1.98
CA ALA A 256 -22.13 -8.14 -3.33
C ALA A 256 -20.63 -8.39 -3.35
N LEU A 257 -20.16 -9.11 -4.38
CA LEU A 257 -18.74 -9.27 -4.69
C LEU A 257 -18.51 -9.00 -6.17
N LEU A 258 -17.61 -8.07 -6.46
CA LEU A 258 -17.32 -7.62 -7.81
C LEU A 258 -15.82 -7.72 -8.10
N HIS A 259 -15.47 -8.37 -9.20
CA HIS A 259 -14.14 -8.29 -9.77
C HIS A 259 -14.00 -7.02 -10.60
N THR A 260 -12.98 -6.21 -10.31
CA THR A 260 -12.88 -4.85 -10.86
C THR A 260 -12.41 -4.79 -12.32
N GLY A 261 -12.06 -5.92 -12.93
CA GLY A 261 -11.41 -6.00 -14.24
C GLY A 261 -9.88 -5.84 -14.15
N SER A 262 -9.30 -6.02 -12.97
CA SER A 262 -7.86 -5.95 -12.72
C SER A 262 -7.52 -6.93 -11.60
N LYS A 263 -6.53 -6.64 -10.77
CA LYS A 263 -6.18 -7.47 -9.59
C LYS A 263 -7.22 -7.41 -8.46
N SER A 264 -7.95 -6.31 -8.32
CA SER A 264 -8.70 -6.05 -7.10
C SER A 264 -10.13 -6.60 -7.10
N LEU A 265 -10.61 -6.98 -5.91
CA LEU A 265 -12.00 -7.35 -5.65
C LEU A 265 -12.67 -6.31 -4.76
N HIS A 266 -13.85 -5.85 -5.17
CA HIS A 266 -14.72 -5.02 -4.33
C HIS A 266 -15.73 -5.93 -3.62
N ALA A 267 -15.60 -6.05 -2.30
CA ALA A 267 -16.59 -6.73 -1.48
C ALA A 267 -17.47 -5.71 -0.75
N TRP A 268 -18.77 -5.78 -1.01
CA TRP A 268 -19.79 -4.93 -0.41
C TRP A 268 -20.40 -5.67 0.78
N PHE A 269 -20.21 -5.13 1.98
CA PHE A 269 -20.82 -5.65 3.20
C PHE A 269 -21.87 -4.67 3.71
N GLN A 270 -22.96 -5.18 4.29
CA GLN A 270 -23.82 -4.34 5.14
C GLN A 270 -22.95 -3.67 6.20
N HIS A 271 -23.16 -2.37 6.41
CA HIS A 271 -22.29 -1.56 7.25
C HIS A 271 -22.21 -2.14 8.68
N PRO A 272 -21.03 -2.62 9.13
CA PRO A 272 -20.92 -3.36 10.40
C PRO A 272 -20.90 -2.43 11.63
N GLY A 273 -20.82 -1.11 11.44
CA GLY A 273 -20.71 -0.11 12.51
C GLY A 273 -19.31 0.51 12.58
N GLY A 274 -19.25 1.76 13.03
CA GLY A 274 -18.01 2.55 13.01
C GLY A 274 -16.89 1.98 13.89
N GLU A 275 -17.23 1.41 15.05
CA GLU A 275 -16.26 0.80 15.96
C GLU A 275 -15.58 -0.42 15.34
N ILE A 276 -16.36 -1.28 14.70
CA ILE A 276 -15.84 -2.46 14.01
C ILE A 276 -14.93 -2.03 12.84
N LEU A 277 -15.35 -1.04 12.04
CA LEU A 277 -14.50 -0.50 10.97
C LEU A 277 -13.21 0.12 11.50
N ALA A 278 -13.24 0.80 12.64
CA ALA A 278 -12.05 1.38 13.25
C ALA A 278 -11.03 0.29 13.61
N THR A 279 -11.47 -0.84 14.18
CA THR A 279 -10.56 -1.96 14.47
C THR A 279 -9.98 -2.63 13.23
N LEU A 280 -10.72 -2.67 12.11
CA LEU A 280 -10.20 -3.21 10.86
C LEU A 280 -9.06 -2.34 10.29
N LYS A 281 -9.12 -1.01 10.46
CA LYS A 281 -8.10 -0.08 9.94
C LYS A 281 -6.69 -0.39 10.45
N ASP A 282 -6.56 -0.93 11.67
CA ASP A 282 -5.27 -1.22 12.28
C ASP A 282 -4.53 -2.40 11.61
N VAL A 283 -5.25 -3.25 10.87
CA VAL A 283 -4.70 -4.47 10.25
C VAL A 283 -5.00 -4.60 8.76
N ALA A 284 -5.67 -3.60 8.17
CA ALA A 284 -6.20 -3.73 6.81
C ALA A 284 -5.10 -3.87 5.76
N SER A 285 -3.99 -3.14 5.90
CA SER A 285 -2.86 -3.22 4.98
C SER A 285 -2.24 -4.62 4.94
N GLU A 286 -2.12 -5.28 6.09
CA GLU A 286 -1.60 -6.65 6.22
C GLU A 286 -2.56 -7.68 5.64
N LEU A 287 -3.86 -7.41 5.71
CA LEU A 287 -4.88 -8.18 5.01
C LEU A 287 -4.94 -7.87 3.51
N GLY A 288 -4.25 -6.84 3.03
CA GLY A 288 -4.29 -6.42 1.62
C GLY A 288 -5.60 -5.74 1.24
N ILE A 289 -6.16 -4.96 2.17
CA ILE A 289 -7.35 -4.12 2.00
C ILE A 289 -6.89 -2.66 1.90
N ASP A 290 -7.37 -1.93 0.90
CA ASP A 290 -7.06 -0.51 0.73
C ASP A 290 -7.67 0.33 1.88
N LEU A 291 -6.80 0.84 2.74
CA LEU A 291 -7.15 1.70 3.87
C LEU A 291 -7.90 2.96 3.47
N SER A 292 -7.66 3.49 2.26
CA SER A 292 -8.24 4.75 1.80
C SER A 292 -9.74 4.67 1.54
N LEU A 293 -10.31 3.46 1.49
CA LEU A 293 -11.74 3.24 1.25
C LEU A 293 -12.51 2.87 2.53
N ILE A 294 -11.81 2.49 3.61
CA ILE A 294 -12.47 2.03 4.84
C ILE A 294 -13.14 3.20 5.58
N GLY A 295 -14.47 3.14 5.67
CA GLY A 295 -15.27 4.15 6.34
C GLY A 295 -15.45 5.44 5.53
N HIS A 296 -15.31 5.35 4.21
CA HIS A 296 -15.46 6.46 3.28
C HIS A 296 -16.70 6.26 2.39
N PRO A 297 -17.92 6.56 2.90
CA PRO A 297 -19.17 6.32 2.18
C PRO A 297 -19.31 7.12 0.87
N GLU A 298 -18.58 8.22 0.75
CA GLU A 298 -18.54 9.07 -0.43
C GLU A 298 -17.65 8.50 -1.55
N HIS A 299 -16.77 7.53 -1.27
CA HIS A 299 -15.83 7.03 -2.25
C HIS A 299 -16.52 6.19 -3.35
N PRO A 300 -16.07 6.30 -4.61
CA PRO A 300 -16.72 5.62 -5.72
C PRO A 300 -16.20 4.19 -5.79
N ALA A 301 -17.12 3.24 -5.84
CA ALA A 301 -16.83 1.86 -6.14
C ALA A 301 -17.30 1.52 -7.56
N ARG A 302 -16.59 0.63 -8.24
CA ARG A 302 -16.88 0.24 -9.62
C ARG A 302 -18.22 -0.49 -9.73
N LEU A 303 -18.99 -0.18 -10.78
CA LEU A 303 -20.19 -0.91 -11.18
C LEU A 303 -19.84 -2.12 -12.08
N PRO A 304 -20.68 -3.17 -12.14
CA PRO A 304 -20.46 -4.29 -13.05
C PRO A 304 -20.64 -3.88 -14.52
N GLY A 305 -20.06 -4.66 -15.43
CA GLY A 305 -20.12 -4.39 -16.87
C GLY A 305 -19.26 -3.23 -17.36
N GLN A 306 -18.46 -2.62 -16.49
CA GLN A 306 -17.68 -1.42 -16.80
C GLN A 306 -16.25 -1.76 -17.19
N VAL A 307 -15.77 -1.19 -18.30
CA VAL A 307 -14.40 -1.42 -18.76
C VAL A 307 -13.39 -0.73 -17.85
N HIS A 308 -12.44 -1.50 -17.35
CA HIS A 308 -11.34 -1.01 -16.53
C HIS A 308 -10.30 -0.30 -17.41
N ARG A 309 -10.19 1.03 -17.27
CA ARG A 309 -9.38 1.91 -18.15
C ARG A 309 -7.93 1.45 -18.37
N LYS A 310 -7.28 0.86 -17.37
CA LYS A 310 -5.85 0.46 -17.48
C LYS A 310 -5.64 -0.90 -18.13
N THR A 311 -6.60 -1.81 -18.00
CA THR A 311 -6.46 -3.22 -18.41
C THR A 311 -7.32 -3.57 -19.61
N GLY A 312 -8.33 -2.75 -19.93
CA GLY A 312 -9.32 -3.02 -20.97
C GLY A 312 -10.30 -4.15 -20.62
N GLN A 313 -10.17 -4.76 -19.44
CA GLN A 313 -11.07 -5.85 -19.02
C GLN A 313 -12.33 -5.29 -18.37
N MET A 314 -13.43 -6.00 -18.52
CA MET A 314 -14.71 -5.63 -17.93
C MET A 314 -14.79 -6.04 -16.44
N SER A 315 -15.38 -5.20 -15.60
CA SER A 315 -15.78 -5.61 -14.25
C SER A 315 -16.90 -6.63 -14.30
N ARG A 316 -16.85 -7.60 -13.39
CA ARG A 316 -17.78 -8.72 -13.35
C ARG A 316 -18.36 -8.86 -11.96
N LEU A 317 -19.67 -9.00 -11.87
CA LEU A 317 -20.33 -9.37 -10.63
C LEU A 317 -20.18 -10.88 -10.43
N TRP A 318 -19.69 -11.30 -9.26
CA TRP A 318 -19.42 -12.70 -8.95
C TRP A 318 -20.35 -13.27 -7.89
N TRP A 319 -20.87 -12.41 -7.01
CA TRP A 319 -21.79 -12.79 -5.94
C TRP A 319 -22.75 -11.63 -5.71
N LEU A 320 -24.04 -11.91 -5.58
CA LEU A 320 -25.04 -10.90 -5.27
C LEU A 320 -26.14 -11.49 -4.40
N ARG A 321 -26.44 -10.79 -3.31
CA ARG A 321 -27.64 -11.03 -2.53
C ARG A 321 -28.75 -10.13 -3.07
N SER A 322 -29.85 -10.75 -3.50
CA SER A 322 -31.11 -10.02 -3.62
C SER A 322 -31.61 -9.77 -2.20
N GLY A 323 -31.72 -8.49 -1.80
CA GLY A 323 -32.22 -8.20 -0.46
C GLY A 323 -32.06 -6.74 -0.03
N LEU A 324 -33.15 -5.99 -0.22
CA LEU A 324 -33.91 -5.54 0.96
C LEU A 324 -34.74 -6.70 1.50
#